data_AF-A0A6H0RXA3-F1
#
_entry.id   AF-A0A6H0RXA3-F1
#
_cell.length_a   1.000
_cell.length_b   1.000
_cell.length_c   1.000
_cell.angle_alpha   90.00
_cell.angle_beta   90.00
_cell.angle_gamma   90.00
#
_symmetry.space_group_name_H-M   'P 1'
#
loop_
_entity.id
_entity.type
_entity.pdbx_description
1 polymer ?
#
loop_
_entity_poly.entity_id
_entity_poly.type
_entity_poly.pdbx_seq_one_letter_code
_entity_poly.pdbx_strand_id
1 'polypeptide(L)'
;MHRWRGRPVGDERSETTTPHDRGGCRCLICAGGATDTVEPRKRRTVATVERYGHQCTTVGASQPDGLAPPYGFTSGMWHSYRQPELAIYGIGGHEVMTHTLNTVADRTVALGRQAEHDDRFSGVLNMPGVAVGGYWLMLAQVHPSWLGSQFGISLEFNAGNQVDFLQVVWPDAEGRYPGEPGFDEALADRQPLLWLPVHEHPPSVWLTAEVRGVIPSGLRRDLADSMASWEARPLQPDATATALARLARSVGSTLNWIYDMERGRGDVIPPDVVYALAKAFVAWDQRSPAESDGALGERLHHAGRVALDLGGTEPQ
;
A
#
# COMPACT_ATOMS: atom_id res chain seq x y z
N MET A 1 -25.62 21.96 2.24
CA MET A 1 -24.39 22.38 1.54
C MET A 1 -23.45 23.07 2.53
N HIS A 2 -22.66 22.31 3.28
CA HIS A 2 -21.58 22.85 4.10
C HIS A 2 -20.31 22.09 3.74
N ARG A 3 -19.48 22.67 2.86
CA ARG A 3 -18.12 22.15 2.64
C ARG A 3 -17.38 22.27 3.96
N TRP A 4 -17.09 21.15 4.60
CA TRP A 4 -16.21 21.10 5.76
C TRP A 4 -14.83 21.63 5.36
N ARG A 5 -14.36 22.67 6.04
CA ARG A 5 -13.02 23.23 5.88
C ARG A 5 -12.24 22.77 7.10
N GLY A 6 -11.20 21.96 6.92
CA GLY A 6 -10.33 21.54 8.01
C GLY A 6 -9.83 22.74 8.82
N ARG A 7 -9.50 22.54 10.10
CA ARG A 7 -8.93 23.61 10.92
C ARG A 7 -7.55 23.97 10.34
N PRO A 8 -7.26 25.26 10.06
CA PRO A 8 -5.93 25.67 9.67
C PRO A 8 -4.91 25.24 10.72
N VAL A 9 -3.73 24.84 10.28
CA VAL A 9 -2.60 24.66 11.19
C VAL A 9 -2.14 26.06 11.60
N GLY A 10 -2.62 26.54 12.75
CA GLY A 10 -2.24 27.79 13.39
C GLY A 10 -3.24 28.94 13.21
N ASP A 11 -4.01 29.24 14.25
CA ASP A 11 -4.64 30.56 14.43
C ASP A 11 -4.73 30.97 15.91
N GLU A 12 -3.70 30.66 16.70
CA GLU A 12 -3.48 31.30 17.99
C GLU A 12 -2.07 31.88 18.01
N ARG A 13 -2.01 33.21 18.07
CA ARG A 13 -0.79 34.01 18.13
C ARG A 13 0.03 33.61 19.36
N SER A 14 1.00 32.74 19.14
CA SER A 14 2.20 32.64 19.95
C SER A 14 3.35 32.41 18.97
N GLU A 15 4.30 33.34 18.95
CA GLU A 15 5.56 33.22 18.21
C GLU A 15 6.32 32.00 18.73
N THR A 16 6.01 30.83 18.17
CA THR A 16 6.79 29.61 18.34
C THR A 16 6.97 29.00 16.97
N THR A 17 8.13 29.31 16.38
CA THR A 17 8.87 28.54 15.38
C THR A 17 8.04 27.55 14.56
N THR A 18 7.63 27.94 13.35
CA THR A 18 7.27 27.00 12.29
C THR A 18 8.31 25.87 12.26
N PRO A 19 7.96 24.60 12.54
CA PRO A 19 8.92 23.51 12.58
C PRO A 19 9.27 23.10 11.14
N HIS A 20 9.99 23.98 10.44
CA HIS A 20 10.58 23.73 9.12
C HIS A 20 11.94 23.02 9.24
N ASP A 21 12.49 22.86 10.44
CA ASP A 21 13.64 21.97 10.66
C ASP A 21 13.18 20.58 11.07
N ARG A 22 12.67 19.83 10.09
CA ARG A 22 12.37 18.40 10.20
C ARG A 22 13.50 17.63 9.54
N GLY A 23 14.68 17.62 10.16
CA GLY A 23 15.81 16.79 9.74
C GLY A 23 15.32 15.42 9.23
N GLY A 24 15.58 15.13 7.96
CA GLY A 24 15.21 13.88 7.30
C GLY A 24 13.92 13.84 6.48
N CYS A 25 13.06 14.88 6.47
CA CYS A 25 11.90 14.89 5.56
C CYS A 25 12.31 15.27 4.13
N ARG A 26 11.98 14.43 3.16
CA ARG A 26 12.31 14.56 1.73
C ARG A 26 11.06 14.65 0.84
N CYS A 27 9.95 15.16 1.38
CA CYS A 27 8.72 15.37 0.60
C CYS A 27 8.87 16.55 -0.38
N LEU A 28 7.91 16.73 -1.28
CA LEU A 28 7.90 17.82 -2.26
C LEU A 28 8.08 19.21 -1.64
N ILE A 29 7.52 19.46 -0.46
CA ILE A 29 7.69 20.75 0.26
C ILE A 29 9.15 20.92 0.70
N CYS A 30 9.69 19.95 1.42
CA CYS A 30 11.05 20.02 1.99
C CYS A 30 12.15 19.93 0.92
N ALA A 31 11.87 19.31 -0.22
CA ALA A 31 12.80 19.22 -1.36
C ALA A 31 12.82 20.50 -2.24
N GLY A 32 12.05 21.55 -1.89
CA GLY A 32 11.98 22.79 -2.67
C GLY A 32 11.09 22.70 -3.92
N GLY A 33 10.25 21.66 -4.01
CA GLY A 33 9.43 21.32 -5.18
C GLY A 33 8.13 22.12 -5.32
N ALA A 34 8.14 23.40 -4.97
CA ALA A 34 7.01 24.33 -5.16
C ALA A 34 7.34 25.41 -6.21
N THR A 35 8.06 25.05 -7.28
CA THR A 35 8.32 25.96 -8.42
C THR A 35 7.11 26.04 -9.37
N ASP A 36 7.04 27.09 -10.19
CA ASP A 36 5.97 27.28 -11.19
C ASP A 36 5.88 26.17 -12.25
N THR A 37 6.91 25.33 -12.36
CA THR A 37 7.00 24.17 -13.27
C THR A 37 6.29 22.92 -12.73
N VAL A 38 5.74 22.97 -11.52
CA VAL A 38 5.10 21.82 -10.88
C VAL A 38 3.67 21.65 -11.37
N GLU A 39 3.34 20.43 -11.80
CA GLU A 39 2.00 20.03 -12.27
C GLU A 39 0.89 20.57 -11.34
N PRO A 40 -0.19 21.20 -11.85
CA PRO A 40 -1.25 21.82 -11.04
C PRO A 40 -1.81 20.95 -9.91
N ARG A 41 -1.92 19.62 -10.12
CA ARG A 41 -2.38 18.69 -9.08
C ARG A 41 -1.43 18.65 -7.88
N LYS A 42 -0.12 18.60 -8.14
CA LYS A 42 0.93 18.60 -7.11
C LYS A 42 0.97 19.94 -6.35
N ARG A 43 0.83 21.07 -7.05
CA ARG A 43 0.74 22.39 -6.40
C ARG A 43 -0.46 22.51 -5.47
N ARG A 44 -1.62 21.97 -5.87
CA ARG A 44 -2.80 21.92 -5.00
C ARG A 44 -2.54 21.08 -3.74
N THR A 45 -1.91 19.91 -3.89
CA THR A 45 -1.51 19.08 -2.75
C THR A 45 -0.58 19.82 -1.81
N VAL A 46 0.49 20.45 -2.32
CA VAL A 46 1.41 21.27 -1.52
C VAL A 46 0.66 22.37 -0.75
N ALA A 47 -0.10 23.22 -1.45
CA ALA A 47 -0.80 24.33 -0.81
C ALA A 47 -1.84 23.87 0.24
N THR A 48 -2.50 22.74 0.02
CA THR A 48 -3.45 22.18 0.98
C THR A 48 -2.72 21.63 2.21
N VAL A 49 -1.61 20.91 2.01
CA VAL A 49 -0.79 20.37 3.09
C VAL A 49 -0.17 21.48 3.94
N GLU A 50 0.37 22.53 3.33
CA GLU A 50 0.92 23.67 4.08
C GLU A 50 -0.13 24.36 4.95
N ARG A 51 -1.38 24.42 4.47
CA ARG A 51 -2.47 25.11 5.17
C ARG A 51 -3.16 24.27 6.23
N TYR A 52 -3.36 22.99 5.97
CA TYR A 52 -4.22 22.11 6.78
C TYR A 52 -3.49 20.88 7.34
N GLY A 53 -2.21 20.73 7.04
CA GLY A 53 -1.37 19.62 7.48
C GLY A 53 -1.45 18.38 6.59
N HIS A 54 -2.60 18.10 5.97
CA HIS A 54 -2.75 17.02 5.00
C HIS A 54 -3.81 17.34 3.94
N GLN A 55 -3.73 16.65 2.80
CA GLN A 55 -4.77 16.65 1.78
C GLN A 55 -5.42 15.29 1.69
N CYS A 56 -6.76 15.24 1.67
CA CYS A 56 -7.51 14.07 1.25
C CYS A 56 -7.72 14.08 -0.28
N THR A 57 -7.30 13.03 -0.95
CA THR A 57 -7.58 12.77 -2.37
C THR A 57 -8.63 11.67 -2.46
N THR A 58 -9.67 11.84 -3.28
CA THR A 58 -10.68 10.81 -3.57
C THR A 58 -10.62 10.45 -5.05
N VAL A 59 -10.86 9.17 -5.36
CA VAL A 59 -10.76 8.57 -6.68
C VAL A 59 -11.95 7.65 -6.91
N GLY A 60 -12.44 7.61 -8.16
CA GLY A 60 -13.62 6.84 -8.55
C GLY A 60 -14.83 7.74 -8.80
N ALA A 61 -15.84 7.17 -9.46
CA ALA A 61 -17.13 7.84 -9.62
C ALA A 61 -17.93 7.69 -8.32
N SER A 62 -18.60 8.76 -7.90
CA SER A 62 -19.62 8.68 -6.84
C SER A 62 -20.90 7.96 -7.30
N GLN A 63 -20.96 7.48 -8.55
CA GLN A 63 -22.13 6.86 -9.16
C GLN A 63 -21.93 5.34 -9.35
N PRO A 64 -23.03 4.56 -9.32
CA PRO A 64 -23.00 3.09 -9.27
C PRO A 64 -22.55 2.39 -10.57
N ASP A 65 -22.21 3.14 -11.62
CA ASP A 65 -21.77 2.65 -12.93
C ASP A 65 -20.24 2.54 -13.09
N GLY A 66 -19.47 2.93 -12.06
CA GLY A 66 -18.03 2.66 -12.00
C GLY A 66 -17.74 1.19 -11.64
N LEU A 67 -16.82 0.56 -12.36
CA LEU A 67 -16.42 -0.86 -12.16
C LEU A 67 -15.92 -1.18 -10.75
N ALA A 68 -15.39 -0.19 -10.02
CA ALA A 68 -14.95 -0.34 -8.62
C ALA A 68 -15.53 0.80 -7.75
N PRO A 69 -15.84 0.54 -6.46
CA PRO A 69 -16.27 1.58 -5.52
C PRO A 69 -15.27 2.74 -5.43
N PRO A 70 -15.69 3.94 -5.00
CA PRO A 70 -14.76 5.05 -4.82
C PRO A 70 -13.88 4.80 -3.58
N TYR A 71 -12.69 5.40 -3.58
CA TYR A 71 -11.76 5.35 -2.46
C TYR A 71 -11.12 6.71 -2.21
N GLY A 72 -10.45 6.88 -1.07
CA GLY A 72 -9.69 8.07 -0.78
C GLY A 72 -8.49 7.80 0.11
N PHE A 73 -7.53 8.71 0.09
CA PHE A 73 -6.30 8.61 0.88
C PHE A 73 -5.72 9.99 1.21
N THR A 74 -4.85 10.03 2.22
CA THR A 74 -4.16 11.25 2.64
C THR A 74 -2.81 11.43 1.94
N SER A 75 -2.35 12.68 1.91
CA SER A 75 -0.98 13.07 1.59
C SER A 75 -0.57 14.19 2.53
N GLY A 76 0.60 14.09 3.15
CA GLY A 76 1.13 15.10 4.05
C GLY A 76 1.10 14.75 5.54
N MET A 77 0.49 13.62 5.92
CA MET A 77 0.44 13.18 7.32
C MET A 77 1.83 13.00 7.91
N TRP A 78 2.75 12.39 7.15
CA TRP A 78 4.14 12.25 7.55
C TRP A 78 4.84 13.61 7.66
N HIS A 79 4.66 14.47 6.65
CA HIS A 79 5.26 15.79 6.62
C HIS A 79 4.85 16.65 7.82
N SER A 80 3.57 16.63 8.21
CA SER A 80 3.01 17.55 9.20
C SER A 80 2.95 16.96 10.61
N TYR A 81 2.79 15.64 10.74
CA TYR A 81 2.52 15.02 12.04
C TYR A 81 3.40 13.80 12.34
N ARG A 82 4.27 13.38 11.40
CA ARG A 82 5.01 12.11 11.47
C ARG A 82 4.10 10.89 11.63
N GLN A 83 2.88 10.99 11.12
CA GLN A 83 1.90 9.91 11.09
C GLN A 83 1.96 9.15 9.75
N PRO A 84 1.58 7.85 9.72
CA PRO A 84 1.31 7.14 8.48
C PRO A 84 0.26 7.86 7.63
N GLU A 85 0.29 7.63 6.32
CA GLU A 85 -0.82 8.05 5.46
C GLU A 85 -2.01 7.09 5.65
N LEU A 86 -3.22 7.61 5.53
CA LEU A 86 -4.46 6.87 5.72
C LEU A 86 -5.16 6.63 4.38
N ALA A 87 -5.82 5.49 4.22
CA ALA A 87 -6.65 5.19 3.06
C ALA A 87 -8.00 4.57 3.45
N ILE A 88 -9.08 4.90 2.75
CA ILE A 88 -10.43 4.36 3.00
C ILE A 88 -11.11 4.00 1.68
N TYR A 89 -11.92 2.95 1.69
CA TYR A 89 -12.47 2.34 0.48
C TYR A 89 -13.97 2.08 0.61
N GLY A 90 -14.72 2.39 -0.45
CA GLY A 90 -16.08 1.90 -0.70
C GLY A 90 -17.11 2.15 0.40
N ILE A 91 -16.96 3.21 1.19
CA ILE A 91 -17.99 3.65 2.13
C ILE A 91 -18.51 5.05 1.75
N GLY A 92 -19.83 5.15 1.59
CA GLY A 92 -20.49 6.38 1.19
C GLY A 92 -19.94 6.98 -0.12
N GLY A 93 -20.06 8.30 -0.25
CA GLY A 93 -19.45 9.07 -1.34
C GLY A 93 -18.17 9.80 -0.89
N HIS A 94 -17.60 10.63 -1.78
CA HIS A 94 -16.36 11.36 -1.52
C HIS A 94 -16.39 12.23 -0.26
N GLU A 95 -17.54 12.84 0.08
CA GLU A 95 -17.71 13.65 1.28
C GLU A 95 -17.57 12.82 2.56
N VAL A 96 -18.20 11.64 2.59
CA VAL A 96 -18.13 10.71 3.73
C VAL A 96 -16.68 10.26 3.94
N MET A 97 -16.02 9.78 2.88
CA MET A 97 -14.62 9.35 2.96
C MET A 97 -13.68 10.47 3.41
N THR A 98 -13.85 11.68 2.86
CA THR A 98 -13.04 12.83 3.27
C THR A 98 -13.26 13.19 4.73
N HIS A 99 -14.51 13.18 5.21
CA HIS A 99 -14.83 13.43 6.61
C HIS A 99 -14.23 12.37 7.54
N THR A 100 -14.35 11.09 7.18
CA THR A 100 -13.76 9.98 7.93
C THR A 100 -12.25 10.09 7.99
N LEU A 101 -11.57 10.29 6.86
CA LEU A 101 -10.11 10.45 6.82
C LEU A 101 -9.65 11.61 7.69
N ASN A 102 -10.30 12.78 7.61
CA ASN A 102 -9.92 13.91 8.44
C ASN A 102 -10.13 13.64 9.94
N THR A 103 -11.24 12.98 10.29
CA THR A 103 -11.55 12.69 11.70
C THR A 103 -10.60 11.63 12.26
N VAL A 104 -10.27 10.59 11.49
CA VAL A 104 -9.26 9.60 11.88
C VAL A 104 -7.88 10.25 11.95
N ALA A 105 -7.51 11.09 10.99
CA ALA A 105 -6.25 11.84 11.02
C ALA A 105 -6.12 12.66 12.31
N ASP A 106 -7.10 13.50 12.63
CA ASP A 106 -7.11 14.30 13.87
C ASP A 106 -6.96 13.42 15.12
N ARG A 107 -7.64 12.26 15.15
CA ARG A 107 -7.55 11.32 16.27
C ARG A 107 -6.21 10.62 16.36
N THR A 108 -5.61 10.22 15.23
CA THR A 108 -4.25 9.64 15.22
C THR A 108 -3.21 10.62 15.71
N VAL A 109 -3.32 11.90 15.34
CA VAL A 109 -2.45 12.96 15.86
C VAL A 109 -2.62 13.13 17.38
N ALA A 110 -3.86 13.08 17.85
CA ALA A 110 -4.18 13.21 19.27
C ALA A 110 -3.67 12.05 20.14
N LEU A 111 -3.26 10.91 19.56
CA LEU A 111 -2.66 9.80 20.31
C LEU A 111 -1.30 10.16 20.93
N GLY A 112 -0.59 11.16 20.37
CA GLY A 112 0.76 11.53 20.80
C GLY A 112 1.84 10.49 20.48
N ARG A 113 1.49 9.43 19.76
CA ARG A 113 2.38 8.40 19.18
C ARG A 113 1.99 8.16 17.72
N GLN A 114 2.82 7.44 16.97
CA GLN A 114 2.42 6.97 15.65
C GLN A 114 1.22 6.03 15.77
N ALA A 115 0.28 6.16 14.84
CA ALA A 115 -0.79 5.19 14.66
C ALA A 115 -0.21 3.85 14.20
N GLU A 116 -0.74 2.76 14.74
CA GLU A 116 -0.31 1.41 14.43
C GLU A 116 -1.47 0.59 13.82
N HIS A 117 -1.16 -0.58 13.28
CA HIS A 117 -2.19 -1.56 12.95
C HIS A 117 -2.98 -1.92 14.22
N ASP A 118 -4.23 -2.32 14.02
CA ASP A 118 -5.22 -2.65 15.06
C ASP A 118 -5.67 -1.47 15.95
N ASP A 119 -5.15 -0.25 15.78
CA ASP A 119 -5.73 0.95 16.40
C ASP A 119 -7.20 1.09 15.97
N ARG A 120 -8.10 1.32 16.95
CA ARG A 120 -9.55 1.39 16.71
C ARG A 120 -10.17 2.73 17.07
N PHE A 121 -11.14 3.16 16.27
CA PHE A 121 -11.83 4.45 16.44
C PHE A 121 -13.34 4.30 16.30
N SER A 122 -14.10 4.61 17.35
CA SER A 122 -15.57 4.64 17.34
C SER A 122 -16.16 6.03 17.20
N GLY A 123 -17.40 6.13 16.75
CA GLY A 123 -18.11 7.42 16.63
C GLY A 123 -17.48 8.36 15.59
N VAL A 124 -16.76 7.79 14.61
CA VAL A 124 -16.30 8.49 13.41
C VAL A 124 -17.37 8.44 12.32
N LEU A 125 -18.01 7.28 12.19
CA LEU A 125 -19.11 7.02 11.28
C LEU A 125 -20.31 6.51 12.08
N ASN A 126 -21.51 6.85 11.59
CA ASN A 126 -22.77 6.34 12.14
C ASN A 126 -23.43 5.46 11.08
N MET A 127 -23.73 4.21 11.45
CA MET A 127 -24.42 3.27 10.59
C MET A 127 -25.88 3.10 11.07
N PRO A 128 -26.89 3.32 10.21
CA PRO A 128 -28.27 2.99 10.54
C PRO A 128 -28.41 1.57 11.10
N GLY A 129 -29.12 1.44 12.22
CA GLY A 129 -29.30 0.14 12.90
C GLY A 129 -28.21 -0.22 13.91
N VAL A 130 -27.09 0.50 13.93
CA VAL A 130 -26.02 0.33 14.93
C VAL A 130 -26.15 1.42 15.99
N ALA A 131 -25.96 1.07 17.28
CA ALA A 131 -25.97 2.04 18.37
C ALA A 131 -24.92 3.14 18.15
N VAL A 132 -25.23 4.38 18.54
CA VAL A 132 -24.29 5.52 18.43
C VAL A 132 -23.00 5.18 19.18
N GLY A 133 -21.86 5.29 18.51
CA GLY A 133 -20.56 4.90 19.06
C GLY A 133 -20.28 3.39 19.06
N GLY A 134 -21.22 2.56 18.62
CA GLY A 134 -21.06 1.11 18.46
C GLY A 134 -20.37 0.70 17.16
N TYR A 135 -20.16 1.62 16.22
CA TYR A 135 -19.49 1.36 14.95
C TYR A 135 -18.01 1.72 15.06
N TRP A 136 -17.14 0.69 15.05
CA TRP A 136 -15.70 0.82 15.28
C TRP A 136 -14.94 0.64 13.97
N LEU A 137 -14.12 1.62 13.62
CA LEU A 137 -13.15 1.51 12.54
C LEU A 137 -11.85 0.92 13.10
N MET A 138 -11.09 0.21 12.26
CA MET A 138 -9.79 -0.36 12.60
C MET A 138 -8.75 0.05 11.57
N LEU A 139 -7.50 0.26 12.00
CA LEU A 139 -6.38 0.45 11.10
C LEU A 139 -5.75 -0.88 10.73
N ALA A 140 -5.54 -1.12 9.43
CA ALA A 140 -4.79 -2.28 8.94
C ALA A 140 -3.57 -1.80 8.15
N GLN A 141 -2.44 -2.49 8.31
CA GLN A 141 -1.23 -2.17 7.56
C GLN A 141 -1.47 -2.41 6.06
N VAL A 142 -1.08 -1.45 5.21
CA VAL A 142 -1.10 -1.67 3.76
C VAL A 142 0.19 -2.37 3.33
N HIS A 143 0.04 -3.46 2.60
CA HIS A 143 1.16 -4.19 2.02
C HIS A 143 1.81 -3.37 0.88
N PRO A 144 3.15 -3.32 0.79
CA PRO A 144 3.85 -2.48 -0.19
C PRO A 144 3.47 -2.71 -1.66
N SER A 145 3.00 -3.90 -2.02
CA SER A 145 2.56 -4.22 -3.39
C SER A 145 1.41 -3.36 -3.91
N TRP A 146 0.65 -2.72 -3.03
CA TRP A 146 -0.47 -1.84 -3.40
C TRP A 146 -0.05 -0.39 -3.65
N LEU A 147 1.11 0.03 -3.14
CA LEU A 147 1.42 1.46 -3.05
C LEU A 147 1.43 2.14 -4.43
N GLY A 148 2.12 1.50 -5.39
CA GLY A 148 2.29 2.05 -6.74
C GLY A 148 0.99 2.18 -7.53
N SER A 149 0.04 1.26 -7.34
CA SER A 149 -1.24 1.29 -8.04
C SER A 149 -2.27 2.20 -7.37
N GLN A 150 -2.24 2.31 -6.03
CA GLN A 150 -3.29 2.99 -5.27
C GLN A 150 -2.98 4.44 -4.90
N PHE A 151 -1.72 4.81 -4.67
CA PHE A 151 -1.39 6.04 -3.94
C PHE A 151 -0.53 7.04 -4.71
N GLY A 152 -0.60 7.03 -6.05
CA GLY A 152 0.25 7.83 -6.95
C GLY A 152 0.61 9.23 -6.46
N ILE A 153 -0.36 10.14 -6.29
CA ILE A 153 -0.06 11.53 -5.86
C ILE A 153 0.51 11.61 -4.43
N SER A 154 0.17 10.67 -3.54
CA SER A 154 0.72 10.64 -2.18
C SER A 154 2.17 10.16 -2.18
N LEU A 155 2.50 9.16 -3.00
CA LEU A 155 3.87 8.72 -3.22
C LEU A 155 4.71 9.83 -3.87
N GLU A 156 4.16 10.51 -4.87
CA GLU A 156 4.82 11.67 -5.49
C GLU A 156 5.05 12.79 -4.48
N PHE A 157 4.08 13.07 -3.61
CA PHE A 157 4.20 14.06 -2.55
C PHE A 157 5.28 13.68 -1.53
N ASN A 158 5.25 12.44 -1.04
CA ASN A 158 6.20 11.95 -0.04
C ASN A 158 7.60 11.73 -0.62
N ALA A 159 7.70 11.57 -1.95
CA ALA A 159 8.93 11.52 -2.73
C ALA A 159 9.99 10.59 -2.12
N GLY A 160 11.05 11.15 -1.53
CA GLY A 160 12.15 10.37 -0.95
C GLY A 160 11.90 9.83 0.46
N ASN A 161 10.71 10.04 1.04
CA ASN A 161 10.35 9.49 2.35
C ASN A 161 9.85 8.05 2.22
N GLN A 162 10.32 7.17 3.11
CA GLN A 162 9.63 5.91 3.36
C GLN A 162 8.50 6.17 4.34
N VAL A 163 7.26 6.06 3.88
CA VAL A 163 6.07 6.37 4.66
C VAL A 163 5.15 5.15 4.63
N ASP A 164 4.72 4.72 5.81
CA ASP A 164 3.74 3.67 5.95
C ASP A 164 2.34 4.17 5.57
N PHE A 165 1.53 3.25 5.07
CA PHE A 165 0.13 3.48 4.76
C PHE A 165 -0.73 2.55 5.61
N LEU A 166 -1.78 3.09 6.21
CA LEU A 166 -2.77 2.35 6.97
C LEU A 166 -4.14 2.47 6.30
N GLN A 167 -4.79 1.33 6.10
CA GLN A 167 -6.19 1.28 5.67
C GLN A 167 -7.10 1.50 6.88
N VAL A 168 -8.03 2.44 6.76
CA VAL A 168 -9.18 2.60 7.65
C VAL A 168 -10.24 1.59 7.23
N VAL A 169 -10.28 0.46 7.92
CA VAL A 169 -11.20 -0.65 7.69
C VAL A 169 -12.49 -0.41 8.48
N TRP A 170 -13.63 -0.61 7.83
CA TRP A 170 -14.95 -0.49 8.45
C TRP A 170 -15.66 -1.86 8.49
N PRO A 171 -16.41 -2.16 9.56
CA PRO A 171 -17.08 -3.45 9.73
C PRO A 171 -18.49 -3.48 9.11
N ASP A 172 -19.14 -4.64 9.09
CA ASP A 172 -20.57 -4.77 8.82
C ASP A 172 -21.43 -4.26 10.00
N ALA A 173 -22.76 -4.38 9.89
CA ALA A 173 -23.69 -3.91 10.92
C ALA A 173 -23.55 -4.69 12.25
N GLU A 174 -23.04 -5.92 12.20
CA GLU A 174 -22.79 -6.77 13.36
C GLU A 174 -21.38 -6.54 13.95
N GLY A 175 -20.59 -5.64 13.38
CA GLY A 175 -19.26 -5.29 13.88
C GLY A 175 -18.16 -6.25 13.43
N ARG A 176 -18.40 -7.07 12.40
CA ARG A 176 -17.41 -7.99 11.81
C ARG A 176 -16.64 -7.29 10.70
N TYR A 177 -15.37 -7.60 10.55
CA TYR A 177 -14.50 -7.03 9.51
C TYR A 177 -14.38 -7.93 8.28
N PRO A 178 -14.00 -7.39 7.10
CA PRO A 178 -13.74 -8.20 5.91
C PRO A 178 -12.77 -9.35 6.20
N GLY A 179 -13.15 -10.57 5.81
CA GLY A 179 -12.37 -11.79 6.04
C GLY A 179 -12.69 -12.51 7.36
N GLU A 180 -13.45 -11.90 8.27
CA GLU A 180 -13.93 -12.58 9.47
C GLU A 180 -15.11 -13.53 9.17
N PRO A 181 -15.22 -14.66 9.90
CA PRO A 181 -16.35 -15.56 9.75
C PRO A 181 -17.70 -14.87 9.93
N GLY A 182 -18.54 -14.97 8.90
CA GLY A 182 -19.89 -14.41 8.89
C GLY A 182 -19.97 -12.95 8.46
N PHE A 183 -18.86 -12.28 8.09
CA PHE A 183 -18.91 -10.94 7.50
C PHE A 183 -19.92 -10.89 6.34
N ASP A 184 -20.72 -9.84 6.28
CA ASP A 184 -21.74 -9.67 5.23
C ASP A 184 -21.13 -9.73 3.82
N GLU A 185 -21.49 -10.79 3.09
CA GLU A 185 -20.99 -11.08 1.75
C GLU A 185 -21.34 -9.97 0.74
N ALA A 186 -22.45 -9.25 0.95
CA ALA A 186 -22.82 -8.12 0.10
C ALA A 186 -21.82 -6.95 0.18
N LEU A 187 -21.00 -6.92 1.24
CA LEU A 187 -19.98 -5.91 1.48
C LEU A 187 -18.57 -6.37 1.11
N ALA A 188 -18.38 -7.65 0.74
CA ALA A 188 -17.06 -8.25 0.51
C ALA A 188 -16.23 -7.52 -0.56
N ASP A 189 -16.85 -7.06 -1.64
CA ASP A 189 -16.18 -6.33 -2.73
C ASP A 189 -16.10 -4.81 -2.51
N ARG A 190 -16.63 -4.30 -1.39
CA ARG A 190 -16.67 -2.85 -1.14
C ARG A 190 -15.31 -2.30 -0.73
N GLN A 191 -14.47 -3.09 -0.07
CA GLN A 191 -13.13 -2.66 0.33
C GLN A 191 -12.11 -3.79 0.11
N PRO A 192 -10.93 -3.50 -0.44
CA PRO A 192 -9.89 -4.50 -0.60
C PRO A 192 -9.23 -4.84 0.75
N LEU A 193 -8.64 -6.03 0.83
CA LEU A 193 -7.82 -6.48 1.96
C LEU A 193 -6.37 -6.02 1.73
N LEU A 194 -6.07 -4.73 1.93
CA LEU A 194 -4.76 -4.18 1.56
C LEU A 194 -3.59 -4.72 2.39
N TRP A 195 -3.86 -5.39 3.50
CA TRP A 195 -2.84 -6.08 4.30
C TRP A 195 -2.34 -7.37 3.66
N LEU A 196 -3.09 -7.93 2.70
CA LEU A 196 -2.62 -9.03 1.88
C LEU A 196 -1.75 -8.50 0.73
N PRO A 197 -0.69 -9.22 0.34
CA PRO A 197 -0.04 -9.00 -0.95
C PRO A 197 -1.07 -9.06 -2.09
N VAL A 198 -0.90 -8.24 -3.14
CA VAL A 198 -1.84 -8.18 -4.28
C VAL A 198 -2.07 -9.57 -4.90
N HIS A 199 -1.05 -10.43 -4.95
CA HIS A 199 -1.16 -11.78 -5.52
C HIS A 199 -1.87 -12.80 -4.62
N GLU A 200 -1.97 -12.53 -3.31
CA GLU A 200 -2.73 -13.36 -2.36
C GLU A 200 -4.15 -12.81 -2.13
N HIS A 201 -4.45 -11.62 -2.65
CA HIS A 201 -5.77 -11.02 -2.51
C HIS A 201 -6.82 -11.87 -3.25
N PRO A 202 -7.95 -12.21 -2.61
CA PRO A 202 -9.04 -12.93 -3.28
C PRO A 202 -9.52 -12.19 -4.54
N PRO A 203 -10.05 -12.88 -5.56
CA PRO A 203 -10.65 -12.21 -6.71
C PRO A 203 -11.65 -11.14 -6.27
N SER A 204 -11.47 -9.90 -6.75
CA SER A 204 -12.34 -8.77 -6.42
C SER A 204 -12.31 -7.70 -7.51
N VAL A 205 -13.25 -6.76 -7.44
CA VAL A 205 -13.30 -5.57 -8.32
C VAL A 205 -12.05 -4.68 -8.21
N TRP A 206 -11.25 -4.84 -7.15
CA TRP A 206 -10.04 -4.07 -6.90
C TRP A 206 -8.79 -4.62 -7.61
N LEU A 207 -8.85 -5.86 -8.12
CA LEU A 207 -7.76 -6.49 -8.87
C LEU A 207 -7.91 -6.28 -10.38
N THR A 208 -7.89 -5.01 -10.81
CA THR A 208 -7.96 -4.65 -12.24
C THR A 208 -6.74 -5.15 -13.00
N ALA A 209 -6.83 -5.26 -14.33
CA ALA A 209 -5.69 -5.61 -15.18
C ALA A 209 -4.49 -4.65 -15.00
N GLU A 210 -4.75 -3.38 -14.67
CA GLU A 210 -3.71 -2.39 -14.36
C GLU A 210 -3.04 -2.67 -13.01
N VAL A 211 -3.83 -2.98 -11.97
CA VAL A 211 -3.29 -3.40 -10.66
C VAL A 211 -2.46 -4.68 -10.83
N ARG A 212 -2.95 -5.63 -11.64
CA ARG A 212 -2.21 -6.85 -12.02
C ARG A 212 -0.98 -6.59 -12.89
N GLY A 213 -1.00 -5.56 -13.74
CA GLY A 213 0.11 -5.13 -14.59
C GLY A 213 1.16 -4.27 -13.88
N VAL A 214 0.82 -3.66 -12.75
CA VAL A 214 1.77 -3.04 -11.81
C VAL A 214 2.51 -4.10 -10.99
N ILE A 215 1.94 -5.30 -10.81
CA ILE A 215 2.63 -6.45 -10.20
C ILE A 215 3.99 -6.74 -10.88
N PRO A 216 4.15 -6.75 -12.22
CA PRO A 216 5.45 -6.78 -12.88
C PRO A 216 6.46 -5.76 -12.31
N SER A 217 6.08 -4.49 -12.14
CA SER A 217 6.99 -3.47 -11.59
C SER A 217 7.26 -3.64 -10.09
N GLY A 218 6.26 -4.10 -9.34
CA GLY A 218 6.35 -4.38 -7.91
C GLY A 218 7.21 -5.62 -7.61
N LEU A 219 6.99 -6.72 -8.33
CA LEU A 219 7.81 -7.93 -8.30
C LEU A 219 9.24 -7.60 -8.72
N ARG A 220 9.45 -6.84 -9.80
CA ARG A 220 10.80 -6.40 -10.20
C ARG A 220 11.50 -5.65 -9.08
N ARG A 221 10.81 -4.70 -8.44
CA ARG A 221 11.38 -3.89 -7.37
C ARG A 221 11.64 -4.74 -6.12
N ASP A 222 10.68 -5.53 -5.68
CA ASP A 222 10.82 -6.37 -4.50
C ASP A 222 11.91 -7.42 -4.67
N LEU A 223 12.02 -8.00 -5.86
CA LEU A 223 13.08 -8.94 -6.20
C LEU A 223 14.45 -8.24 -6.23
N ALA A 224 14.55 -7.05 -6.83
CA ALA A 224 15.77 -6.25 -6.82
C ALA A 224 16.18 -5.82 -5.41
N ASP A 225 15.23 -5.35 -4.59
CA ASP A 225 15.46 -4.91 -3.21
C ASP A 225 15.83 -6.09 -2.30
N SER A 226 15.19 -7.24 -2.47
CA SER A 226 15.49 -8.46 -1.72
C SER A 226 16.85 -9.03 -2.13
N MET A 227 17.20 -8.98 -3.41
CA MET A 227 18.54 -9.30 -3.89
C MET A 227 19.60 -8.35 -3.32
N ALA A 228 19.37 -7.03 -3.37
CA ALA A 228 20.30 -6.04 -2.82
C ALA A 228 20.46 -6.21 -1.30
N SER A 229 19.38 -6.48 -0.57
CA SER A 229 19.41 -6.79 0.86
C SER A 229 20.15 -8.09 1.15
N TRP A 230 20.05 -9.08 0.27
CA TRP A 230 20.79 -10.34 0.38
C TRP A 230 22.28 -10.15 0.10
N GLU A 231 22.64 -9.38 -0.92
CA GLU A 231 24.04 -9.06 -1.26
C GLU A 231 24.71 -8.22 -0.17
N ALA A 232 23.99 -7.23 0.38
CA ALA A 232 24.47 -6.38 1.46
C ALA A 232 24.33 -7.00 2.86
N ARG A 233 23.90 -8.27 2.96
CA ARG A 233 23.49 -8.87 4.23
C ARG A 233 24.62 -8.81 5.27
N PRO A 234 24.30 -8.43 6.51
CA PRO A 234 25.24 -8.54 7.61
C PRO A 234 25.59 -10.00 7.91
N LEU A 235 26.85 -10.30 8.25
CA LEU A 235 27.32 -11.66 8.56
C LEU A 235 26.83 -12.21 9.92
N GLN A 236 25.81 -11.57 10.54
CA GLN A 236 25.16 -12.14 11.73
C GLN A 236 24.11 -13.20 11.32
N PRO A 237 23.97 -14.31 12.07
CA PRO A 237 23.07 -15.41 11.73
C PRO A 237 21.60 -14.99 11.52
N ASP A 238 21.02 -14.22 12.45
CA ASP A 238 19.59 -13.85 12.40
C ASP A 238 19.27 -12.88 11.25
N ALA A 239 20.19 -11.93 11.00
CA ALA A 239 20.08 -10.99 9.89
C ALA A 239 20.23 -11.69 8.54
N THR A 240 21.13 -12.68 8.46
CA THR A 240 21.30 -13.53 7.28
C THR A 240 20.05 -14.37 7.01
N ALA A 241 19.48 -15.01 8.04
CA ALA A 241 18.26 -15.79 7.92
C ALA A 241 17.06 -14.92 7.49
N THR A 242 16.95 -13.71 8.03
CA THR A 242 15.89 -12.75 7.66
C THR A 242 16.01 -12.32 6.19
N ALA A 243 17.24 -12.01 5.73
CA ALA A 243 17.49 -11.66 4.34
C ALA A 243 17.20 -12.83 3.38
N LEU A 244 17.55 -14.06 3.78
CA LEU A 244 17.26 -15.28 3.02
C LEU A 244 15.75 -15.54 2.91
N ALA A 245 15.03 -15.45 4.04
CA ALA A 245 13.58 -15.65 4.07
C ALA A 245 12.82 -14.60 3.26
N ARG A 246 13.34 -13.37 3.20
CA ARG A 246 12.81 -12.31 2.33
C ARG A 246 13.03 -12.64 0.85
N LEU A 247 14.24 -13.04 0.48
CA LEU A 247 14.57 -13.45 -0.90
C LEU A 247 13.72 -14.63 -1.36
N ALA A 248 13.56 -15.66 -0.52
CA ALA A 248 12.75 -16.84 -0.81
C ALA A 248 11.27 -16.50 -1.05
N ARG A 249 10.68 -15.61 -0.21
CA ARG A 249 9.31 -15.14 -0.43
C ARG A 249 9.15 -14.36 -1.73
N SER A 250 10.12 -13.53 -2.09
CA SER A 250 10.10 -12.74 -3.33
C SER A 250 10.18 -13.63 -4.58
N VAL A 251 11.06 -14.65 -4.55
CA VAL A 251 11.16 -15.68 -5.59
C VAL A 251 9.85 -16.46 -5.72
N GLY A 252 9.28 -16.93 -4.60
CA GLY A 252 8.02 -17.68 -4.60
C GLY A 252 6.83 -16.86 -5.13
N SER A 253 6.72 -15.60 -4.72
CA SER A 253 5.67 -14.69 -5.20
C SER A 253 5.78 -14.46 -6.71
N THR A 254 7.00 -14.33 -7.24
CA THR A 254 7.25 -14.14 -8.68
C THR A 254 6.91 -15.40 -9.49
N LEU A 255 7.27 -16.59 -8.99
CA LEU A 255 6.94 -17.86 -9.63
C LEU A 255 5.42 -18.14 -9.65
N ASN A 256 4.71 -17.86 -8.55
CA ASN A 256 3.26 -17.99 -8.50
C ASN A 256 2.58 -17.06 -9.51
N TRP A 257 3.05 -15.81 -9.64
CA TRP A 257 2.55 -14.89 -10.65
C TRP A 257 2.79 -15.42 -12.07
N ILE A 258 4.00 -15.90 -12.39
CA ILE A 258 4.32 -16.52 -13.69
C ILE A 258 3.36 -17.68 -13.99
N TYR A 259 3.13 -18.55 -13.01
CA TYR A 259 2.24 -19.69 -13.14
C TYR A 259 0.78 -19.31 -13.38
N ASP A 260 0.28 -18.27 -12.71
CA ASP A 260 -1.07 -17.75 -12.92
C ASP A 260 -1.23 -17.12 -14.32
N MET A 261 -0.17 -16.45 -14.82
CA MET A 261 -0.14 -15.91 -16.17
C MET A 261 -0.21 -17.00 -17.24
N GLU A 262 0.52 -18.11 -17.06
CA GLU A 262 0.48 -19.25 -17.98
C GLU A 262 -0.91 -19.90 -18.06
N ARG A 263 -1.66 -19.91 -16.95
CA ARG A 263 -3.03 -20.43 -16.90
C ARG A 263 -4.08 -19.49 -17.50
N GLY A 264 -3.80 -18.19 -17.55
CA GLY A 264 -4.74 -17.14 -17.95
C GLY A 264 -4.96 -16.95 -19.46
N ARG A 265 -4.14 -17.59 -20.31
CA ARG A 265 -3.99 -17.38 -21.77
C ARG A 265 -3.31 -16.05 -22.15
N GLY A 266 -2.04 -16.15 -22.55
CA GLY A 266 -1.52 -15.43 -23.71
C GLY A 266 -0.56 -14.26 -23.50
N ASP A 267 -0.33 -13.82 -22.26
CA ASP A 267 0.56 -12.69 -22.02
C ASP A 267 2.03 -13.14 -21.94
N VAL A 268 2.90 -12.43 -22.67
CA VAL A 268 4.35 -12.68 -22.68
C VAL A 268 4.96 -12.23 -21.37
N ILE A 269 5.61 -13.15 -20.65
CA ILE A 269 6.36 -12.82 -19.42
C ILE A 269 7.49 -11.86 -19.81
N PRO A 270 7.61 -10.68 -19.17
CA PRO A 270 8.68 -9.75 -19.49
C PRO A 270 10.07 -10.38 -19.25
N PRO A 271 10.99 -10.37 -20.24
CA PRO A 271 12.29 -11.04 -20.12
C PRO A 271 13.15 -10.57 -18.94
N ASP A 272 13.00 -9.31 -18.55
CA ASP A 272 13.71 -8.73 -17.41
C ASP A 272 13.26 -9.31 -16.06
N VAL A 273 11.99 -9.70 -15.93
CA VAL A 273 11.46 -10.41 -14.76
C VAL A 273 12.05 -11.82 -14.67
N VAL A 274 12.09 -12.53 -15.80
CA VAL A 274 12.67 -13.88 -15.89
C VAL A 274 14.16 -13.85 -15.51
N TYR A 275 14.90 -12.87 -16.04
CA TYR A 275 16.32 -12.72 -15.74
C TYR A 275 16.56 -12.37 -14.27
N ALA A 276 15.79 -11.44 -13.70
CA ALA A 276 15.91 -11.09 -12.30
C ALA A 276 15.58 -12.28 -11.39
N LEU A 277 14.56 -13.06 -11.74
CA LEU A 277 14.15 -14.26 -11.03
C LEU A 277 15.24 -15.33 -11.07
N ALA A 278 15.83 -15.59 -12.23
CA ALA A 278 16.92 -16.54 -12.38
C ALA A 278 18.11 -16.16 -11.49
N LYS A 279 18.50 -14.87 -11.46
CA LYS A 279 19.58 -14.41 -10.57
C LYS A 279 19.24 -14.57 -9.09
N ALA A 280 18.05 -14.17 -8.68
CA ALA A 280 17.59 -14.28 -7.30
C ALA A 280 17.55 -15.74 -6.84
N PHE A 281 17.06 -16.64 -7.70
CA PHE A 281 17.02 -18.08 -7.47
C PHE A 281 18.42 -18.67 -7.31
N VAL A 282 19.35 -18.35 -8.21
CA VAL A 282 20.75 -18.82 -8.11
C VAL A 282 21.42 -18.29 -6.83
N ALA A 283 21.17 -17.04 -6.46
CA ALA A 283 21.74 -16.45 -5.25
C ALA A 283 21.21 -17.10 -3.96
N TRP A 284 19.94 -17.54 -3.96
CA TRP A 284 19.32 -18.32 -2.90
C TRP A 284 19.88 -19.76 -2.85
N ASP A 285 19.88 -20.46 -3.98
CA ASP A 285 20.29 -21.86 -4.14
C ASP A 285 21.74 -22.12 -3.69
N GLN A 286 22.68 -21.25 -4.07
CA GLN A 286 24.11 -21.40 -3.74
C GLN A 286 24.42 -21.40 -2.23
N ARG A 287 23.47 -21.02 -1.37
CA ARG A 287 23.72 -20.77 0.06
C ARG A 287 22.71 -21.43 1.01
N SER A 288 21.68 -22.12 0.50
CA SER A 288 20.73 -22.86 1.35
C SER A 288 20.65 -24.36 1.06
N PRO A 289 21.73 -25.15 1.24
CA PRO A 289 21.68 -26.61 1.01
C PRO A 289 20.68 -27.35 1.92
N ALA A 290 20.33 -26.77 3.08
CA ALA A 290 19.46 -27.43 4.06
C ALA A 290 17.96 -27.09 3.89
N GLU A 291 17.60 -25.96 3.26
CA GLU A 291 16.20 -25.63 2.94
C GLU A 291 15.82 -26.02 1.50
N SER A 292 16.81 -26.23 0.62
CA SER A 292 16.62 -26.79 -0.73
C SER A 292 16.20 -28.27 -0.71
N ASP A 293 16.56 -29.00 0.34
CA ASP A 293 16.29 -30.45 0.51
C ASP A 293 14.88 -30.76 1.06
N GLY A 294 13.96 -29.79 1.04
CA GLY A 294 12.56 -29.96 1.45
C GLY A 294 11.55 -29.84 0.30
N ALA A 295 10.30 -30.25 0.52
CA ALA A 295 9.22 -30.19 -0.48
C ALA A 295 8.97 -28.77 -1.06
N LEU A 296 9.39 -27.71 -0.37
CA LEU A 296 9.37 -26.34 -0.89
C LEU A 296 10.53 -26.11 -1.88
N GLY A 297 11.74 -26.55 -1.53
CA GLY A 297 12.92 -26.52 -2.41
C GLY A 297 12.71 -27.32 -3.69
N GLU A 298 12.15 -28.52 -3.61
CA GLU A 298 11.85 -29.35 -4.79
C GLU A 298 10.84 -28.66 -5.74
N ARG A 299 9.80 -28.00 -5.19
CA ARG A 299 8.81 -27.26 -5.99
C ARG A 299 9.42 -26.02 -6.65
N LEU A 300 10.30 -25.30 -5.93
CA LEU A 300 11.01 -24.14 -6.44
C LEU A 300 12.05 -24.53 -7.51
N HIS A 301 12.77 -25.64 -7.33
CA HIS A 301 13.68 -26.20 -8.34
C HIS A 301 12.91 -26.64 -9.59
N HIS A 302 11.77 -27.29 -9.44
CA HIS A 302 10.93 -27.68 -10.57
C HIS A 302 10.49 -26.44 -11.38
N ALA A 303 9.96 -25.42 -10.70
CA ALA A 303 9.49 -24.19 -11.34
C ALA A 303 10.64 -23.37 -11.95
N GLY A 304 11.80 -23.30 -11.30
CA GLY A 304 13.00 -22.64 -11.82
C GLY A 304 13.56 -23.28 -13.09
N ARG A 305 13.55 -24.62 -13.18
CA ARG A 305 13.92 -25.33 -14.41
C ARG A 305 12.93 -25.07 -15.54
N VAL A 306 11.62 -25.08 -15.25
CA VAL A 306 10.58 -24.76 -16.24
C VAL A 306 10.77 -23.34 -16.78
N ALA A 307 11.03 -22.36 -15.91
CA ALA A 307 11.29 -20.98 -16.33
C ALA A 307 12.57 -20.83 -17.19
N LEU A 308 13.63 -21.59 -16.89
CA LEU A 308 14.86 -21.60 -17.70
C LEU A 308 14.65 -22.26 -19.06
N ASP A 309 13.86 -23.33 -19.14
CA ASP A 309 13.52 -24.01 -20.39
C ASP A 309 12.63 -23.15 -21.30
N LEU A 310 11.74 -22.33 -20.72
CA LEU A 310 10.88 -21.39 -21.46
C LEU A 310 11.65 -20.20 -22.05
N GLY A 311 12.75 -19.77 -21.42
CA GLY A 311 13.63 -18.72 -21.94
C GLY A 311 14.50 -19.12 -23.14
N GLY A 312 14.46 -20.39 -23.56
CA GLY A 312 15.32 -20.95 -24.61
C GLY A 312 14.70 -21.08 -26.00
N THR A 313 13.47 -20.60 -26.22
CA THR A 313 12.85 -20.62 -27.56
C THR A 313 12.91 -19.25 -28.21
N GLU A 314 13.99 -19.00 -28.97
CA GLU A 314 14.03 -17.88 -29.91
C GLU A 314 12.95 -18.08 -30.99
N PRO A 315 12.17 -17.04 -31.35
CA PRO A 315 11.26 -17.12 -32.47
C PRO A 315 12.04 -17.13 -33.80
N GLN A 316 11.77 -18.12 -34.65
CA GLN A 316 12.15 -18.11 -36.07
C GLN A 316 11.25 -17.16 -36.86
#